data_AF-A0A2U3QD80-F1
#
_entry.id   AF-A0A2U3QD80-F1
#
_cell.length_a   1.000
_cell.length_b   1.000
_cell.length_c   1.000
_cell.angle_alpha   90.00
_cell.angle_beta   90.00
_cell.angle_gamma   90.00
#
_symmetry.space_group_name_H-M   'P 1'
#
loop_
_entity.id
_entity.type
_entity.pdbx_description
1 polymer ?
#
loop_
_entity_poly.entity_id
_entity_poly.type
_entity_poly.pdbx_seq_one_letter_code
_entity_poly.pdbx_strand_id
1 'polypeptide(L)'
;MRSLLRLCPLFVVLGILFGAGPAFAGKRVALVLANSAYQHAPSLANPVNDGAVMAKTLKEAGFDVVESWHDLSALDTRRVLRDFADATRDADIAVVYYAGHGIEVEGSNYLIPVDAKLERDTDVYDEALSLDRVLVAVEPAKQLRLVILDACRDNPFGKQMKRTIASRGIGRGLARIEPTNSNTLIAYSAKAGFTAQDGNGANSPFTIALSKHLTTPGLDVRRAFGFVRDDVLKSTGNKQEPFVYGSLGGEDVPLVPVKVTAVAPASPVANPQADVRRDYELALQVGNRAALEAFVAQHPDGFYANLAKLQIDKIQAEQAHAAAIELAKQAEAERDRLAVLGAQKEALAKAAADAKAAEQVQLAAQRAKEQAQQQAAAAEQQRVDLAAAVPSTPPTGTASPVGTSVASLTPATAPADLNRSVQTELGRVGCFSGQADGNWNASSQRSLSQFNRYAGTKLDVKVASTDALDAVKSRPSRVCPLVCERGFKADGDKCTKIVCREGYVVNDDNECEKQRAAKPAKPATAKRDDGDGRPARQRRQAGGAAAGAAGGYGAAAGIAAAAGAGRAAGGGQVFCNSAGCRPVSRGCHLEYRGGGGPGNDANAEVCR
;
A
#
# COMPACT_ATOMS: atom_id res chain seq x y z
N MET A 1 -64.79 47.96 -36.71
CA MET A 1 -64.25 47.03 -35.69
C MET A 1 -64.16 45.56 -36.15
N ARG A 2 -64.00 45.25 -37.45
CA ARG A 2 -63.85 43.85 -37.94
C ARG A 2 -62.47 43.49 -38.52
N SER A 3 -61.57 44.47 -38.70
CA SER A 3 -60.22 44.21 -39.25
C SER A 3 -59.12 43.96 -38.21
N LEU A 4 -59.39 44.17 -36.92
CA LEU A 4 -58.40 43.95 -35.85
C LEU A 4 -58.31 42.50 -35.37
N LEU A 5 -59.27 41.63 -35.72
CA LEU A 5 -59.26 40.21 -35.31
C LEU A 5 -58.47 39.28 -36.25
N ARG A 6 -58.03 39.74 -37.44
CA ARG A 6 -57.32 38.89 -38.41
C ARG A 6 -55.79 38.91 -38.30
N LEU A 7 -55.21 39.82 -37.49
CA LEU A 7 -53.77 39.93 -37.27
C LEU A 7 -53.26 39.13 -36.06
N CYS A 8 -54.17 38.66 -35.20
CA CYS A 8 -53.82 37.90 -34.00
C CYS A 8 -53.14 36.54 -34.27
N PRO A 9 -53.50 35.72 -35.28
CA PRO A 9 -52.85 34.43 -35.46
C PRO A 9 -51.42 34.57 -36.03
N LEU A 10 -51.09 35.69 -36.70
CA LEU A 10 -49.77 35.93 -37.26
C LEU A 10 -48.73 36.27 -36.17
N PHE A 11 -49.15 37.02 -35.14
CA PHE A 11 -48.28 37.36 -34.00
C PHE A 11 -48.05 36.17 -33.05
N VAL A 12 -49.04 35.27 -32.91
CA VAL A 12 -48.89 34.05 -32.11
C VAL A 12 -47.94 33.05 -32.79
N VAL A 13 -47.98 32.93 -34.12
CA VAL A 13 -47.03 32.08 -34.87
C VAL A 13 -45.61 32.63 -34.83
N LEU A 14 -45.44 33.96 -34.90
CA LEU A 14 -44.12 34.60 -34.81
C LEU A 14 -43.51 34.51 -33.39
N GLY A 15 -44.33 34.52 -32.34
CA GLY A 15 -43.90 34.30 -30.96
C GLY A 15 -43.43 32.87 -30.67
N ILE A 16 -44.01 31.86 -31.32
CA ILE A 16 -43.60 30.45 -31.19
C ILE A 16 -42.27 30.18 -31.91
N LEU A 17 -41.96 30.92 -32.98
CA LEU A 17 -40.69 30.80 -33.71
C LEU A 17 -39.48 31.44 -32.99
N PHE A 18 -39.70 32.33 -32.02
CA PHE A 18 -38.62 32.98 -31.24
C PHE A 18 -38.41 32.38 -29.83
N GLY A 19 -39.22 31.40 -29.42
CA GLY A 19 -39.16 30.76 -28.10
C GLY A 19 -38.29 29.51 -28.00
N ALA A 20 -37.57 29.12 -29.06
CA ALA A 20 -36.60 28.04 -28.98
C ALA A 20 -35.29 28.55 -28.38
N GLY A 21 -35.27 28.72 -27.06
CA GLY A 21 -34.00 28.83 -26.33
C GLY A 21 -33.12 27.61 -26.64
N PRO A 22 -31.78 27.76 -26.64
CA PRO A 22 -30.91 26.61 -26.81
C PRO A 22 -31.26 25.59 -25.73
N ALA A 23 -31.68 24.40 -26.14
CA ALA A 23 -31.71 23.26 -25.25
C ALA A 23 -30.29 23.12 -24.71
N PHE A 24 -30.09 23.40 -23.42
CA PHE A 24 -28.81 23.23 -22.74
C PHE A 24 -28.49 21.72 -22.70
N ALA A 25 -27.98 21.18 -23.81
CA ALA A 25 -27.16 20.00 -23.77
C ALA A 25 -25.90 20.38 -23.00
N GLY A 26 -25.66 19.74 -21.87
CA GLY A 26 -24.49 20.01 -21.05
C GLY A 26 -23.20 19.84 -21.86
N LYS A 27 -22.22 20.72 -21.66
CA LYS A 27 -20.98 20.73 -22.47
C LYS A 27 -20.16 19.49 -22.14
N ARG A 28 -19.75 18.72 -23.15
CA ARG A 28 -19.03 17.46 -23.03
C ARG A 28 -17.66 17.58 -23.68
N VAL A 29 -16.61 17.36 -22.91
CA VAL A 29 -15.22 17.47 -23.37
C VAL A 29 -14.48 16.16 -23.19
N ALA A 30 -13.64 15.81 -24.16
CA ALA A 30 -12.82 14.63 -24.14
C ALA A 30 -11.39 14.92 -24.58
N LEU A 31 -10.45 14.29 -23.89
CA LEU A 31 -9.03 14.26 -24.24
C LEU A 31 -8.59 12.83 -24.48
N VAL A 32 -7.97 12.57 -25.62
CA VAL A 32 -7.43 11.29 -26.03
C VAL A 32 -5.91 11.45 -26.17
N LEU A 33 -5.16 10.66 -25.40
CA LEU A 33 -3.71 10.63 -25.40
C LEU A 33 -3.24 9.22 -25.79
N ALA A 34 -2.45 9.10 -26.85
CA ALA A 34 -2.01 7.82 -27.37
C ALA A 34 -0.49 7.79 -27.64
N ASN A 35 0.28 7.05 -26.86
CA ASN A 35 1.73 7.01 -26.98
C ASN A 35 2.21 5.64 -27.48
N SER A 36 2.83 5.63 -28.65
CA SER A 36 3.35 4.44 -29.34
C SER A 36 4.86 4.52 -29.59
N ALA A 37 5.39 5.66 -30.00
CA ALA A 37 6.75 5.84 -30.50
C ALA A 37 7.75 6.27 -29.40
N TYR A 38 7.93 5.42 -28.39
CA TYR A 38 8.88 5.69 -27.29
C TYR A 38 10.34 5.73 -27.77
N GLN A 39 11.07 6.75 -27.34
CA GLN A 39 12.48 6.96 -27.70
C GLN A 39 13.43 6.03 -26.95
N HIS A 40 13.08 5.68 -25.71
CA HIS A 40 13.93 4.93 -24.79
C HIS A 40 13.26 3.65 -24.22
N ALA A 41 12.09 3.28 -24.75
CA ALA A 41 11.39 2.04 -24.42
C ALA A 41 10.87 1.34 -25.68
N PRO A 42 10.48 0.06 -25.59
CA PRO A 42 9.85 -0.63 -26.71
C PRO A 42 8.59 0.11 -27.20
N SER A 43 8.52 0.30 -28.52
CA SER A 43 7.36 0.91 -29.16
C SER A 43 6.15 -0.02 -29.11
N LEU A 44 4.96 0.57 -29.00
CA LEU A 44 3.68 -0.12 -28.99
C LEU A 44 2.95 0.08 -30.32
N ALA A 45 2.46 -0.99 -30.92
CA ALA A 45 1.86 -0.93 -32.26
C ALA A 45 0.42 -0.36 -32.28
N ASN A 46 -0.34 -0.56 -31.20
CA ASN A 46 -1.79 -0.32 -31.18
C ASN A 46 -2.26 1.03 -30.57
N PRO A 47 -1.57 1.68 -29.61
CA PRO A 47 -2.10 2.88 -28.95
C PRO A 47 -2.57 4.00 -29.88
N VAL A 48 -1.83 4.31 -30.95
CA VAL A 48 -2.24 5.33 -31.93
C VAL A 48 -3.54 4.94 -32.64
N ASN A 49 -3.70 3.67 -33.03
CA ASN A 49 -4.94 3.17 -33.64
C ASN A 49 -6.09 3.20 -32.63
N ASP A 50 -5.83 2.76 -31.39
CA ASP A 50 -6.80 2.74 -30.31
C ASP A 50 -7.30 4.15 -29.98
N GLY A 51 -6.38 5.12 -29.87
CA GLY A 51 -6.70 6.53 -29.69
C GLY A 51 -7.52 7.10 -30.85
N ALA A 52 -7.19 6.75 -32.10
CA ALA A 52 -7.96 7.20 -33.26
C ALA A 52 -9.40 6.64 -33.23
N VAL A 53 -9.58 5.37 -32.88
CA VAL A 53 -10.90 4.75 -32.70
C VAL A 53 -11.68 5.46 -31.59
N MET A 54 -11.06 5.66 -30.43
CA MET A 54 -11.73 6.30 -29.29
C MET A 54 -12.09 7.76 -29.55
N ALA A 55 -11.22 8.53 -30.22
CA ALA A 55 -11.53 9.89 -30.62
C ALA A 55 -12.74 9.94 -31.57
N LYS A 56 -12.85 8.98 -32.50
CA LYS A 56 -14.01 8.85 -33.38
C LYS A 56 -15.27 8.46 -32.58
N THR A 57 -15.19 7.44 -31.74
CA THR A 57 -16.29 6.97 -30.88
C THR A 57 -16.84 8.09 -29.98
N LEU A 58 -15.98 8.90 -29.37
CA LEU A 58 -16.40 10.01 -28.50
C LEU A 58 -17.04 11.15 -29.30
N LYS A 59 -16.56 11.42 -30.52
CA LYS A 59 -17.24 12.36 -31.43
C LYS A 59 -18.63 11.86 -31.82
N GLU A 60 -18.77 10.59 -32.15
CA GLU A 60 -20.06 9.94 -32.47
C GLU A 60 -21.01 9.91 -31.26
N ALA A 61 -20.47 9.83 -30.04
CA ALA A 61 -21.23 9.96 -28.81
C ALA A 61 -21.74 11.39 -28.54
N GLY A 62 -21.30 12.37 -29.32
CA GLY A 62 -21.74 13.75 -29.28
C GLY A 62 -20.92 14.68 -28.39
N PHE A 63 -19.68 14.32 -28.06
CA PHE A 63 -18.79 15.23 -27.33
C PHE A 63 -18.52 16.49 -28.16
N ASP A 64 -18.63 17.66 -27.53
CA ASP A 64 -18.48 18.97 -28.19
C ASP A 64 -17.03 19.24 -28.56
N VAL A 65 -16.11 18.87 -27.65
CA VAL A 65 -14.66 19.01 -27.85
C VAL A 65 -14.03 17.65 -27.67
N VAL A 66 -13.34 17.16 -28.70
CA VAL A 66 -12.55 15.93 -28.64
C VAL A 66 -11.15 16.24 -29.16
N GLU A 67 -10.24 16.48 -28.23
CA GLU A 67 -8.82 16.64 -28.52
C GLU A 67 -8.15 15.27 -28.56
N SER A 68 -7.41 15.00 -29.63
CA SER A 68 -6.67 13.75 -29.79
C SER A 68 -5.24 14.05 -30.14
N TRP A 69 -4.34 13.56 -29.30
CA TRP A 69 -2.91 13.75 -29.42
C TRP A 69 -2.21 12.41 -29.33
N HIS A 70 -1.14 12.25 -30.10
CA HIS A 70 -0.33 11.06 -30.05
C HIS A 70 1.16 11.39 -29.92
N ASP A 71 1.91 10.44 -29.35
CA ASP A 71 3.36 10.47 -29.18
C ASP A 71 3.87 11.78 -28.54
N LEU A 72 3.23 12.19 -27.45
CA LEU A 72 3.56 13.45 -26.79
C LEU A 72 4.75 13.35 -25.85
N SER A 73 5.56 14.41 -25.84
CA SER A 73 6.61 14.61 -24.85
C SER A 73 6.02 14.90 -23.46
N ALA A 74 6.83 14.76 -22.41
CA ALA A 74 6.43 15.05 -21.05
C ALA A 74 6.02 16.52 -20.86
N LEU A 75 6.65 17.43 -21.61
CA LEU A 75 6.35 18.86 -21.56
C LEU A 75 5.05 19.17 -22.31
N ASP A 76 4.84 18.58 -23.48
CA ASP A 76 3.62 18.79 -24.27
C ASP A 76 2.40 18.16 -23.61
N THR A 77 2.53 16.96 -23.04
CA THR A 77 1.45 16.32 -22.27
C THR A 77 0.99 17.20 -21.11
N ARG A 78 1.92 17.87 -20.40
CA ARG A 78 1.59 18.80 -19.31
C ARG A 78 0.91 20.08 -19.78
N ARG A 79 1.17 20.53 -21.02
CA ARG A 79 0.48 21.67 -21.64
C ARG A 79 -0.94 21.27 -22.03
N VAL A 80 -1.09 20.17 -22.77
CA VAL A 80 -2.39 19.64 -23.19
C VAL A 80 -3.31 19.37 -21.99
N LEU A 81 -2.80 18.77 -20.91
CA LEU A 81 -3.61 18.56 -19.70
C LEU A 81 -4.05 19.87 -19.03
N ARG A 82 -3.25 20.94 -19.13
CA ARG A 82 -3.61 22.25 -18.59
C ARG A 82 -4.72 22.89 -19.42
N ASP A 83 -4.56 22.89 -20.74
CA ASP A 83 -5.53 23.45 -21.67
C ASP A 83 -6.86 22.69 -21.57
N PHE A 84 -6.79 21.36 -21.42
CA PHE A 84 -7.95 20.52 -21.15
C PHE A 84 -8.60 20.86 -19.80
N ALA A 85 -7.82 21.06 -18.73
CA ALA A 85 -8.35 21.45 -17.42
C ALA A 85 -9.09 22.81 -17.46
N ASP A 86 -8.70 23.72 -18.34
CA ASP A 86 -9.44 24.96 -18.54
C ASP A 86 -10.73 24.72 -19.34
N ALA A 87 -10.72 23.81 -20.32
CA ALA A 87 -11.92 23.41 -21.06
C ALA A 87 -12.96 22.68 -20.19
N THR A 88 -12.55 21.94 -19.16
CA THR A 88 -13.42 21.18 -18.25
C THR A 88 -14.20 22.05 -17.26
N ARG A 89 -13.77 23.28 -16.99
CA ARG A 89 -14.44 24.21 -16.04
C ARG A 89 -15.90 24.47 -16.36
N ASP A 90 -16.22 24.53 -17.65
CA ASP A 90 -17.58 24.74 -18.15
C ASP A 90 -18.26 23.44 -18.61
N ALA A 91 -17.64 22.28 -18.37
CA ALA A 91 -18.13 20.99 -18.84
C ALA A 91 -18.93 20.24 -17.77
N ASP A 92 -19.99 19.57 -18.20
CA ASP A 92 -20.75 18.65 -17.37
C ASP A 92 -20.11 17.27 -17.37
N ILE A 93 -19.57 16.83 -18.51
CA ILE A 93 -18.86 15.57 -18.67
C ILE A 93 -17.44 15.82 -19.16
N ALA A 94 -16.46 15.27 -18.46
CA ALA A 94 -15.07 15.23 -18.87
C ALA A 94 -14.58 13.78 -18.98
N VAL A 95 -14.05 13.42 -20.15
CA VAL A 95 -13.44 12.11 -20.39
C VAL A 95 -11.96 12.27 -20.72
N VAL A 96 -11.10 11.52 -20.06
CA VAL A 96 -9.71 11.34 -20.49
C VAL A 96 -9.51 9.88 -20.87
N TYR A 97 -9.05 9.62 -22.08
CA TYR A 97 -8.59 8.32 -22.52
C TYR A 97 -7.09 8.35 -22.72
N TYR A 98 -6.37 7.40 -22.12
CA TYR A 98 -4.94 7.23 -22.30
C TYR A 98 -4.62 5.81 -22.77
N ALA A 99 -3.85 5.68 -23.85
CA ALA A 99 -3.27 4.43 -24.31
C ALA A 99 -1.74 4.55 -24.38
N GLY A 100 -1.03 3.58 -23.79
CA GLY A 100 0.44 3.60 -23.76
C GLY A 100 1.05 2.81 -22.60
N HIS A 101 2.29 3.13 -22.24
CA HIS A 101 2.96 2.57 -21.06
C HIS A 101 2.51 3.29 -19.80
N GLY A 102 2.29 2.53 -18.74
CA GLY A 102 2.04 3.04 -17.39
C GLY A 102 2.81 2.24 -16.36
N ILE A 103 3.30 2.91 -15.32
CA ILE A 103 4.05 2.26 -14.24
C ILE A 103 3.54 2.68 -12.87
N GLU A 104 3.69 1.78 -11.91
CA GLU A 104 3.47 2.02 -10.49
C GLU A 104 4.80 2.19 -9.77
N VAL A 105 4.93 3.29 -9.02
CA VAL A 105 6.04 3.52 -8.11
C VAL A 105 5.47 3.96 -6.76
N GLU A 106 5.78 3.20 -5.70
CA GLU A 106 5.33 3.48 -4.32
C GLU A 106 3.81 3.59 -4.15
N GLY A 107 3.03 2.83 -4.93
CA GLY A 107 1.57 2.87 -4.89
C GLY A 107 0.95 4.03 -5.68
N SER A 108 1.76 4.85 -6.34
CA SER A 108 1.31 5.93 -7.24
C SER A 108 1.42 5.51 -8.70
N ASN A 109 0.42 5.91 -9.48
CA ASN A 109 0.31 5.62 -10.91
C ASN A 109 0.94 6.71 -11.75
N TYR A 110 1.79 6.32 -12.70
CA TYR A 110 2.45 7.23 -13.63
C TYR A 110 2.21 6.79 -15.08
N LEU A 111 1.82 7.75 -15.91
CA LEU A 111 1.73 7.65 -17.36
C LEU A 111 3.08 8.04 -17.95
N ILE A 112 3.52 7.31 -18.96
CA ILE A 112 4.87 7.46 -19.55
C ILE A 112 4.80 8.23 -20.88
N PRO A 113 5.45 9.40 -20.96
CA PRO A 113 5.68 10.12 -22.22
C PRO A 113 6.66 9.43 -23.16
N VAL A 114 6.64 9.79 -24.45
CA VAL A 114 7.54 9.14 -25.43
C VAL A 114 9.01 9.48 -25.26
N ASP A 115 9.34 10.62 -24.64
CA ASP A 115 10.69 11.10 -24.38
C ASP A 115 11.26 10.68 -23.02
N ALA A 116 10.50 9.94 -22.21
CA ALA A 116 10.94 9.47 -20.90
C ALA A 116 12.10 8.47 -21.02
N LYS A 117 13.16 8.68 -20.23
CA LYS A 117 14.37 7.85 -20.16
C LYS A 117 14.35 6.92 -18.95
N LEU A 118 13.90 7.43 -17.81
CA LEU A 118 13.77 6.71 -16.54
C LEU A 118 15.02 5.90 -16.18
N GLU A 119 16.18 6.57 -16.18
CA GLU A 119 17.47 5.93 -15.86
C GLU A 119 17.55 5.49 -14.39
N ARG A 120 16.93 6.26 -13.48
CA ARG A 120 16.77 5.96 -12.05
C ARG A 120 15.30 5.93 -11.67
N ASP A 121 15.01 5.22 -10.58
CA ASP A 121 13.70 5.21 -9.94
C ASP A 121 13.18 6.61 -9.59
N THR A 122 14.05 7.51 -9.15
CA THR A 122 13.70 8.91 -8.85
C THR A 122 13.34 9.74 -10.08
N ASP A 123 13.79 9.35 -11.27
CA ASP A 123 13.55 10.13 -12.49
C ASP A 123 12.06 10.07 -12.89
N VAL A 124 11.29 9.13 -12.33
CA VAL A 124 9.83 9.03 -12.52
C VAL A 124 9.10 10.32 -12.13
N TYR A 125 9.57 11.02 -11.09
CA TYR A 125 8.89 12.22 -10.60
C TYR A 125 9.05 13.41 -11.55
N ASP A 126 10.13 13.44 -12.33
CA ASP A 126 10.44 14.53 -13.26
C ASP A 126 10.03 14.20 -14.71
N GLU A 127 10.21 12.95 -15.14
CA GLU A 127 10.03 12.54 -16.53
C GLU A 127 8.64 11.94 -16.82
N ALA A 128 7.96 11.37 -15.82
CA ALA A 128 6.62 10.80 -16.00
C ALA A 128 5.50 11.77 -15.57
N LEU A 129 4.25 11.39 -15.81
CA LEU A 129 3.07 12.12 -15.36
C LEU A 129 2.26 11.30 -14.36
N SER A 130 2.04 11.84 -13.16
CA SER A 130 1.16 11.19 -12.19
C SER A 130 -0.29 11.16 -12.68
N LEU A 131 -0.97 10.04 -12.42
CA LEU A 131 -2.40 9.90 -12.70
C LEU A 131 -3.23 10.92 -11.91
N ASP A 132 -2.77 11.29 -10.71
CA ASP A 132 -3.41 12.34 -9.90
C ASP A 132 -3.48 13.68 -10.65
N ARG A 133 -2.48 14.00 -11.47
CA ARG A 133 -2.51 15.21 -12.30
C ARG A 133 -3.60 15.15 -13.38
N VAL A 134 -3.89 13.97 -13.91
CA VAL A 134 -5.00 13.75 -14.85
C VAL A 134 -6.34 13.87 -14.12
N LEU A 135 -6.44 13.32 -12.89
CA LEU A 135 -7.63 13.43 -12.05
C LEU A 135 -7.94 14.90 -11.70
N VAL A 136 -6.91 15.71 -11.42
CA VAL A 136 -7.06 17.16 -11.22
C VAL A 136 -7.56 17.86 -12.49
N ALA A 137 -7.16 17.40 -13.68
CA ALA A 137 -7.62 18.01 -14.94
C ALA A 137 -9.11 17.77 -15.23
N VAL A 138 -9.68 16.64 -14.77
CA VAL A 138 -11.12 16.34 -14.92
C VAL A 138 -11.96 16.86 -13.75
N GLU A 139 -11.35 17.20 -12.61
CA GLU A 139 -12.02 17.67 -11.41
C GLU A 139 -13.01 18.83 -11.64
N PRO A 140 -12.74 19.83 -12.50
CA PRO A 140 -13.68 20.93 -12.69
C PRO A 140 -15.05 20.53 -13.29
N ALA A 141 -15.18 19.34 -13.87
CA ALA A 141 -16.44 18.89 -14.46
C ALA A 141 -17.50 18.56 -13.41
N LYS A 142 -18.77 18.79 -13.76
CA LYS A 142 -19.89 18.84 -12.80
C LYS A 142 -20.61 17.50 -12.59
N GLN A 143 -20.86 16.74 -13.65
CA GLN A 143 -21.71 15.54 -13.61
C GLN A 143 -20.93 14.23 -13.71
N LEU A 144 -19.97 14.13 -14.63
CA LEU A 144 -19.18 12.92 -14.84
C LEU A 144 -17.71 13.23 -15.11
N ARG A 145 -16.84 12.59 -14.34
CA ARG A 145 -15.38 12.62 -14.51
C ARG A 145 -14.93 11.20 -14.80
N LEU A 146 -14.57 10.92 -16.04
CA LEU A 146 -14.22 9.58 -16.47
C LEU A 146 -12.78 9.54 -16.97
N VAL A 147 -11.95 8.71 -16.35
CA VAL A 147 -10.59 8.44 -16.81
C VAL A 147 -10.50 6.98 -17.24
N ILE A 148 -10.13 6.75 -18.49
CA ILE A 148 -10.00 5.42 -19.10
C ILE A 148 -8.53 5.18 -19.40
N LEU A 149 -7.95 4.14 -18.80
CA LEU A 149 -6.54 3.80 -18.95
C LEU A 149 -6.41 2.46 -19.67
N ASP A 150 -6.04 2.53 -20.95
CA ASP A 150 -5.66 1.39 -21.78
C ASP A 150 -4.13 1.25 -21.82
N ALA A 151 -3.55 1.03 -20.65
CA ALA A 151 -2.10 0.96 -20.49
C ALA A 151 -1.66 -0.40 -19.96
N CYS A 152 -0.60 -0.93 -20.56
CA CYS A 152 0.10 -2.08 -20.01
C CYS A 152 0.74 -1.69 -18.66
N ARG A 153 0.55 -2.55 -17.67
CA ARG A 153 1.05 -2.42 -16.29
C ARG A 153 2.43 -3.06 -16.09
N ASP A 154 3.12 -3.44 -17.17
CA ASP A 154 4.48 -3.99 -17.11
C ASP A 154 5.49 -2.85 -17.32
N ASN A 155 6.36 -2.61 -16.33
CA ASN A 155 7.36 -1.56 -16.42
C ASN A 155 8.44 -1.92 -17.47
N PRO A 156 8.47 -1.28 -18.66
CA PRO A 156 9.45 -1.61 -19.69
C PRO A 156 10.87 -1.18 -19.33
N PHE A 157 11.02 -0.27 -18.35
CA PHE A 157 12.29 0.24 -17.85
C PHE A 157 12.84 -0.59 -16.68
N GLY A 158 12.08 -1.56 -16.15
CA GLY A 158 12.45 -2.30 -14.94
C GLY A 158 13.77 -3.08 -15.00
N LYS A 159 14.30 -3.35 -16.20
CA LYS A 159 15.60 -4.00 -16.42
C LYS A 159 16.77 -3.02 -16.56
N GLN A 160 16.49 -1.76 -16.90
CA GLN A 160 17.50 -0.73 -17.22
C GLN A 160 17.61 0.33 -16.12
N MET A 161 16.51 0.57 -15.40
CA MET A 161 16.42 1.54 -14.32
C MET A 161 17.28 1.12 -13.13
N LYS A 162 18.19 2.01 -12.71
CA LYS A 162 19.00 1.85 -11.51
C LYS A 162 18.14 2.17 -10.29
N ARG A 163 18.03 1.20 -9.36
CA ARG A 163 17.34 1.41 -8.09
C ARG A 163 18.24 2.17 -7.14
N THR A 164 17.83 3.38 -6.77
CA THR A 164 18.57 4.29 -5.90
C THR A 164 18.00 4.31 -4.50
N ILE A 165 16.72 3.94 -4.34
CA ILE A 165 16.03 3.88 -3.05
C ILE A 165 15.77 2.42 -2.69
N ALA A 166 16.09 2.04 -1.45
CA ALA A 166 15.77 0.72 -0.88
C ALA A 166 14.26 0.59 -0.53
N SER A 167 13.37 1.23 -1.29
CA SER A 167 11.93 1.19 -1.06
C SER A 167 11.30 -0.01 -1.77
N ARG A 168 10.25 -0.53 -1.14
CA ARG A 168 9.57 -1.77 -1.51
C ARG A 168 8.96 -1.64 -2.92
N GLY A 169 9.50 -2.42 -3.85
CA GLY A 169 8.80 -2.98 -5.01
C GLY A 169 8.20 -1.99 -6.01
N ILE A 170 8.85 -1.84 -7.17
CA ILE A 170 8.16 -1.49 -8.41
C ILE A 170 7.10 -2.58 -8.66
N GLY A 171 5.82 -2.23 -8.58
CA GLY A 171 4.72 -3.16 -8.80
C GLY A 171 4.67 -3.66 -10.25
N ARG A 172 4.14 -4.88 -10.46
CA ARG A 172 3.63 -5.30 -11.78
C ARG A 172 2.26 -4.64 -11.96
N GLY A 173 2.24 -3.35 -12.25
CA GLY A 173 1.06 -2.57 -11.94
C GLY A 173 1.08 -1.15 -12.45
N LEU A 174 -0.11 -0.64 -12.74
CA LEU A 174 -0.61 0.51 -12.01
C LEU A 174 -1.07 -0.01 -10.61
N ALA A 175 -1.14 0.84 -9.59
CA ALA A 175 -1.80 0.63 -8.32
C ALA A 175 -3.33 0.74 -8.44
N ARG A 176 -4.03 0.27 -7.40
CA ARG A 176 -5.44 0.61 -7.18
C ARG A 176 -5.52 2.04 -6.65
N ILE A 177 -6.32 2.89 -7.31
CA ILE A 177 -6.67 4.22 -6.82
C ILE A 177 -8.18 4.28 -6.71
N GLU A 178 -8.66 4.51 -5.48
CA GLU A 178 -10.05 4.85 -5.24
C GLU A 178 -10.15 6.39 -5.27
N PRO A 179 -10.87 6.98 -6.24
CA PRO A 179 -11.02 8.43 -6.27
C PRO A 179 -11.77 8.88 -5.00
N THR A 180 -11.23 9.90 -4.33
CA THR A 180 -11.83 10.50 -3.12
C THR A 180 -13.05 11.37 -3.43
N ASN A 181 -13.20 11.76 -4.70
CA ASN A 181 -14.26 12.64 -5.17
C ASN A 181 -15.42 11.82 -5.73
N SER A 182 -16.66 12.20 -5.35
CA SER A 182 -17.87 11.66 -5.97
C SER A 182 -17.91 12.00 -7.47
N ASN A 183 -18.68 11.23 -8.24
CA ASN A 183 -18.86 11.39 -9.68
C ASN A 183 -17.59 11.17 -10.52
N THR A 184 -16.60 10.48 -9.95
CA THR A 184 -15.36 10.12 -10.64
C THR A 184 -15.29 8.62 -10.85
N LEU A 185 -15.05 8.19 -12.09
CA LEU A 185 -14.80 6.82 -12.47
C LEU A 185 -13.43 6.69 -13.12
N ILE A 186 -12.69 5.66 -12.71
CA ILE A 186 -11.41 5.29 -13.32
C ILE A 186 -11.54 3.86 -13.85
N ALA A 187 -11.59 3.72 -15.17
CA ALA A 187 -11.67 2.45 -15.85
C ALA A 187 -10.29 1.99 -16.31
N TYR A 188 -9.89 0.80 -15.91
CA TYR A 188 -8.63 0.18 -16.28
C TYR A 188 -8.86 -1.00 -17.22
N SER A 189 -8.01 -1.13 -18.24
CA SER A 189 -8.06 -2.25 -19.19
C SER A 189 -7.76 -3.61 -18.56
N ALA A 190 -7.08 -3.65 -17.41
CA ALA A 190 -6.84 -4.84 -16.59
C ALA A 190 -6.89 -4.53 -15.09
N LYS A 191 -7.33 -5.50 -14.27
CA LYS A 191 -7.32 -5.43 -12.81
C LYS A 191 -5.92 -5.27 -12.23
N ALA A 192 -5.83 -4.72 -11.02
CA ALA A 192 -4.56 -4.53 -10.32
C ALA A 192 -3.76 -5.84 -10.22
N GLY A 193 -2.46 -5.79 -10.55
CA GLY A 193 -1.56 -6.95 -10.57
C GLY A 193 -1.62 -7.83 -11.83
N PHE A 194 -2.42 -7.47 -12.84
CA PHE A 194 -2.56 -8.20 -14.10
C PHE A 194 -2.22 -7.29 -15.29
N THR A 195 -1.61 -7.86 -16.34
CA THR A 195 -1.22 -7.11 -17.56
C THR A 195 -2.36 -7.10 -18.58
N ALA A 196 -2.57 -5.94 -19.22
CA ALA A 196 -3.43 -5.83 -20.40
C ALA A 196 -2.76 -6.46 -21.63
N GLN A 197 -3.54 -7.00 -22.55
CA GLN A 197 -3.02 -7.50 -23.82
C GLN A 197 -3.22 -6.43 -24.89
N ASP A 198 -2.17 -6.15 -25.65
CA ASP A 198 -2.27 -5.32 -26.87
C ASP A 198 -3.16 -5.98 -27.92
N GLY A 199 -3.33 -7.31 -27.86
CA GLY A 199 -4.11 -8.10 -28.80
C GLY A 199 -3.34 -8.50 -30.06
N ASN A 200 -3.98 -9.30 -30.92
CA ASN A 200 -3.39 -9.76 -32.20
C ASN A 200 -3.93 -9.00 -33.42
N GLY A 201 -4.80 -8.02 -33.20
CA GLY A 201 -5.43 -7.21 -34.24
C GLY A 201 -4.88 -5.79 -34.30
N ALA A 202 -5.52 -4.93 -35.08
CA ALA A 202 -5.14 -3.52 -35.24
C ALA A 202 -5.38 -2.65 -34.00
N ASN A 203 -6.23 -3.11 -33.08
CA ASN A 203 -6.67 -2.41 -31.87
C ASN A 203 -6.67 -3.37 -30.67
N SER A 204 -6.58 -2.82 -29.47
CA SER A 204 -6.64 -3.59 -28.22
C SER A 204 -8.03 -4.22 -28.02
N PRO A 205 -8.13 -5.41 -27.38
CA PRO A 205 -9.42 -6.01 -27.05
C PRO A 205 -10.30 -5.09 -26.19
N PHE A 206 -9.68 -4.28 -25.33
CA PHE A 206 -10.37 -3.32 -24.48
C PHE A 206 -10.97 -2.17 -25.30
N THR A 207 -10.21 -1.57 -26.21
CA THR A 207 -10.69 -0.48 -27.06
C THR A 207 -11.77 -0.94 -28.04
N ILE A 208 -11.65 -2.16 -28.57
CA ILE A 208 -12.71 -2.76 -29.39
C ILE A 208 -14.00 -2.95 -28.59
N ALA A 209 -13.93 -3.36 -27.33
CA ALA A 209 -15.11 -3.50 -26.48
C ALA A 209 -15.70 -2.14 -26.09
N LEU A 210 -14.85 -1.16 -25.74
CA LEU A 210 -15.27 0.20 -25.40
C LEU A 210 -16.04 0.86 -26.54
N SER A 211 -15.49 0.82 -27.76
CA SER A 211 -16.10 1.45 -28.93
C SER A 211 -17.49 0.88 -29.28
N LYS A 212 -17.80 -0.36 -28.89
CA LYS A 212 -19.12 -0.97 -29.10
C LYS A 212 -20.14 -0.51 -28.07
N HIS A 213 -19.77 -0.51 -26.80
CA HIS A 213 -20.72 -0.33 -25.70
C HIS A 213 -20.90 1.14 -25.30
N LEU A 214 -19.85 1.96 -25.38
CA LEU A 214 -19.91 3.37 -24.99
C LEU A 214 -20.80 4.22 -25.92
N THR A 215 -20.99 3.80 -27.17
CA THR A 215 -21.88 4.48 -28.13
C THR A 215 -23.34 4.07 -27.99
N THR A 216 -23.68 3.16 -27.08
CA THR A 216 -25.05 2.66 -26.93
C THR A 216 -25.94 3.76 -26.35
N PRO A 217 -26.95 4.26 -27.10
CA PRO A 217 -27.81 5.34 -26.62
C PRO A 217 -28.59 4.93 -25.36
N GLY A 218 -28.55 5.79 -24.33
CA GLY A 218 -29.29 5.58 -23.09
C GLY A 218 -28.73 4.51 -22.15
N LEU A 219 -27.57 3.93 -22.48
CA LEU A 219 -26.92 2.95 -21.61
C LEU A 219 -26.11 3.66 -20.52
N ASP A 220 -26.46 3.41 -19.25
CA ASP A 220 -25.68 3.88 -18.11
C ASP A 220 -24.22 3.43 -18.21
N VAL A 221 -23.29 4.35 -17.95
CA VAL A 221 -21.86 4.12 -18.09
C VAL A 221 -21.37 2.95 -17.23
N ARG A 222 -21.93 2.70 -16.05
CA ARG A 222 -21.54 1.56 -15.19
C ARG A 222 -21.93 0.24 -15.83
N ARG A 223 -23.11 0.18 -16.45
CA ARG A 223 -23.56 -1.01 -17.18
C ARG A 223 -22.75 -1.21 -18.46
N ALA A 224 -22.42 -0.14 -19.18
CA ALA A 224 -21.55 -0.20 -20.35
C ALA A 224 -20.20 -0.84 -20.01
N PHE A 225 -19.55 -0.42 -18.91
CA PHE A 225 -18.30 -1.04 -18.47
C PHE A 225 -18.46 -2.50 -18.02
N GLY A 226 -19.63 -2.89 -17.49
CA GLY A 226 -19.96 -4.29 -17.24
C GLY A 226 -19.91 -5.13 -18.52
N PHE A 227 -20.54 -4.66 -19.60
CA PHE A 227 -20.48 -5.35 -20.90
C PHE A 227 -19.08 -5.33 -21.53
N VAL A 228 -18.34 -4.24 -21.38
CA VAL A 228 -16.94 -4.16 -21.80
C VAL A 228 -16.10 -5.23 -21.10
N ARG A 229 -16.26 -5.40 -19.78
CA ARG A 229 -15.56 -6.43 -19.03
C ARG A 229 -15.89 -7.83 -19.56
N ASP A 230 -17.17 -8.12 -19.77
CA ASP A 230 -17.62 -9.44 -20.21
C ASP A 230 -17.09 -9.78 -21.63
N ASP A 231 -17.06 -8.80 -22.54
CA ASP A 231 -16.48 -8.96 -23.89
C ASP A 231 -14.96 -9.15 -23.88
N VAL A 232 -14.24 -8.44 -23.01
CA VAL A 232 -12.78 -8.59 -22.88
C VAL A 232 -12.43 -9.94 -22.25
N LEU A 233 -13.17 -10.39 -21.23
CA LEU A 233 -13.00 -11.73 -20.66
C LEU A 233 -13.21 -12.81 -21.72
N LYS A 234 -14.29 -12.68 -22.52
CA LYS A 234 -14.61 -13.62 -23.59
C LYS A 234 -13.55 -13.65 -24.69
N SER A 235 -13.10 -12.48 -25.17
CA SER A 235 -12.15 -12.38 -26.29
C SER A 235 -10.72 -12.76 -25.91
N THR A 236 -10.34 -12.57 -24.64
CA THR A 236 -8.98 -12.89 -24.15
C THR A 236 -8.88 -14.28 -23.52
N GLY A 237 -9.99 -15.02 -23.44
CA GLY A 237 -10.05 -16.34 -22.81
C GLY A 237 -9.79 -16.26 -21.29
N ASN A 238 -10.40 -15.28 -20.62
CA ASN A 238 -10.26 -14.98 -19.19
C ASN A 238 -8.83 -14.60 -18.75
N LYS A 239 -7.98 -14.15 -19.67
CA LYS A 239 -6.60 -13.73 -19.36
C LYS A 239 -6.50 -12.26 -18.94
N GLN A 240 -7.46 -11.43 -19.35
CA GLN A 240 -7.54 -10.03 -19.01
C GLN A 240 -8.95 -9.71 -18.51
N GLU A 241 -9.02 -8.96 -17.42
CA GLU A 241 -10.27 -8.57 -16.77
C GLU A 241 -10.24 -7.05 -16.52
N PRO A 242 -10.99 -6.25 -17.28
CA PRO A 242 -11.14 -4.83 -17.02
C PRO A 242 -11.79 -4.57 -15.67
N PHE A 243 -11.41 -3.46 -15.02
CA PHE A 243 -11.94 -3.09 -13.72
C PHE A 243 -12.16 -1.59 -13.60
N VAL A 244 -13.24 -1.19 -12.93
CA VAL A 244 -13.60 0.22 -12.72
C VAL A 244 -13.57 0.53 -11.23
N TYR A 245 -12.93 1.64 -10.86
CA TYR A 245 -12.92 2.18 -9.50
C TYR A 245 -13.67 3.51 -9.44
N GLY A 246 -14.12 3.88 -8.25
CA GLY A 246 -14.86 5.10 -8.00
C GLY A 246 -16.37 4.90 -7.87
N SER A 247 -17.06 6.02 -7.68
CA SER A 247 -18.48 6.06 -7.38
C SER A 247 -19.16 7.14 -8.20
N LEU A 248 -20.28 6.78 -8.82
CA LEU A 248 -21.24 7.72 -9.40
C LEU A 248 -22.46 7.81 -8.49
N GLY A 249 -23.16 8.94 -8.54
CA GLY A 249 -24.47 9.10 -7.92
C GLY A 249 -25.52 8.08 -8.38
N GLY A 250 -26.72 8.19 -7.81
CA GLY A 250 -27.83 7.27 -8.08
C GLY A 250 -28.47 7.43 -9.47
N GLU A 251 -28.21 8.53 -10.18
CA GLU A 251 -28.75 8.79 -11.50
C GLU A 251 -28.04 7.95 -12.58
N ASP A 252 -28.78 7.57 -13.62
CA ASP A 252 -28.19 6.95 -14.80
C ASP A 252 -27.48 8.03 -15.61
N VAL A 253 -26.19 7.82 -15.90
CA VAL A 253 -25.37 8.75 -16.67
C VAL A 253 -24.97 8.10 -17.99
N PRO A 254 -25.81 8.17 -19.03
CA PRO A 254 -25.46 7.66 -20.35
C PRO A 254 -24.51 8.64 -21.06
N LEU A 255 -23.44 8.10 -21.67
CA LEU A 255 -22.52 8.91 -22.48
C LEU A 255 -23.17 9.41 -23.78
N VAL A 256 -24.09 8.61 -24.33
CA VAL A 256 -24.92 8.98 -25.49
C VAL A 256 -26.34 9.20 -25.00
N PRO A 257 -26.83 10.45 -24.93
CA PRO A 257 -28.21 10.71 -24.58
C PRO A 257 -29.11 10.16 -25.68
N VAL A 258 -30.18 9.46 -25.30
CA VAL A 258 -31.26 9.17 -26.25
C VAL A 258 -31.85 10.52 -26.63
N LYS A 259 -31.74 10.91 -27.90
CA LYS A 259 -32.44 12.08 -28.42
C LYS A 259 -33.93 11.79 -28.35
N VAL A 260 -34.55 12.10 -27.22
CA VAL A 260 -36.00 12.05 -27.08
C VAL A 260 -36.53 13.17 -27.96
N THR A 261 -37.00 12.83 -29.16
CA THR A 261 -37.84 13.73 -29.94
C THR A 261 -39.02 14.06 -29.03
N ALA A 262 -39.09 15.31 -28.59
CA ALA A 262 -40.14 15.80 -27.72
C ALA A 262 -41.49 15.55 -28.38
N VAL A 263 -42.15 14.46 -28.00
CA VAL A 263 -43.60 14.41 -28.05
C VAL A 263 -44.05 15.39 -26.97
N ALA A 264 -44.91 16.34 -27.36
CA ALA A 264 -45.46 17.38 -26.49
C ALA A 264 -45.78 16.84 -25.09
N PRO A 265 -45.55 17.61 -24.02
CA PRO A 265 -45.76 17.13 -22.66
C PRO A 265 -47.22 16.75 -22.50
N ALA A 266 -47.50 15.44 -22.52
CA ALA A 266 -48.67 14.92 -21.85
C ALA A 266 -48.47 15.27 -20.38
N SER A 267 -49.47 15.93 -19.78
CA SER A 267 -49.51 16.29 -18.37
C SER A 267 -48.94 15.16 -17.51
N PRO A 268 -48.15 15.45 -16.46
CA PRO A 268 -47.53 14.41 -15.66
C PRO A 268 -48.64 13.51 -15.13
N VAL A 269 -48.69 12.28 -15.65
CA VAL A 269 -49.39 11.21 -14.95
C VAL A 269 -48.59 11.07 -13.66
N ALA A 270 -49.13 11.60 -12.56
CA ALA A 270 -48.56 11.42 -11.24
C ALA A 270 -48.41 9.91 -11.04
N ASN A 271 -47.20 9.40 -11.19
CA ASN A 271 -46.90 8.03 -10.84
C ASN A 271 -47.01 7.98 -9.30
N PRO A 272 -48.01 7.30 -8.72
CA PRO A 272 -48.22 7.31 -7.27
C PRO A 272 -47.02 6.76 -6.48
N GLN A 273 -46.07 6.12 -7.16
CA GLN A 273 -44.85 5.59 -6.58
C GLN A 273 -43.62 6.51 -6.68
N ALA A 274 -43.70 7.62 -7.44
CA ALA A 274 -42.56 8.54 -7.60
C ALA A 274 -42.29 9.34 -6.31
N ASP A 275 -43.34 9.79 -5.63
CA ASP A 275 -43.23 10.53 -4.37
C ASP A 275 -42.75 9.62 -3.23
N VAL A 276 -43.29 8.40 -3.13
CA VAL A 276 -42.85 7.38 -2.14
C VAL A 276 -41.37 7.01 -2.35
N ARG A 277 -40.93 6.88 -3.60
CA ARG A 277 -39.52 6.61 -3.91
C ARG A 277 -38.61 7.76 -3.49
N ARG A 278 -39.01 9.02 -3.75
CA ARG A 278 -38.25 10.21 -3.36
C ARG A 278 -38.09 10.31 -1.85
N ASP A 279 -39.17 10.08 -1.11
CA ASP A 279 -39.16 10.12 0.36
C ASP A 279 -38.27 9.00 0.94
N TYR A 280 -38.28 7.82 0.32
CA TYR A 280 -37.39 6.72 0.68
C TYR A 280 -35.91 7.05 0.42
N GLU A 281 -35.60 7.65 -0.74
CA GLU A 281 -34.25 8.09 -1.08
C GLU A 281 -33.74 9.15 -0.09
N LEU A 282 -34.59 10.09 0.34
CA LEU A 282 -34.25 11.06 1.37
C LEU A 282 -33.93 10.39 2.72
N ALA A 283 -34.72 9.40 3.12
CA ALA A 283 -34.46 8.63 4.34
C ALA A 283 -33.13 7.87 4.28
N LEU A 284 -32.77 7.33 3.10
CA LEU A 284 -31.47 6.71 2.86
C LEU A 284 -30.30 7.70 2.90
N GLN A 285 -30.48 8.94 2.39
CA GLN A 285 -29.45 9.98 2.46
C GLN A 285 -29.13 10.41 3.89
N VAL A 286 -30.15 10.46 4.77
CA VAL A 286 -29.93 10.74 6.19
C VAL A 286 -29.25 9.57 6.90
N GLY A 287 -29.48 8.33 6.44
CA GLY A 287 -28.65 7.17 6.74
C GLY A 287 -28.72 6.68 8.20
N ASN A 288 -29.78 7.03 8.94
CA ASN A 288 -29.96 6.60 10.33
C ASN A 288 -31.34 5.97 10.57
N ARG A 289 -31.45 5.27 11.70
CA ARG A 289 -32.66 4.54 12.09
C ARG A 289 -33.88 5.46 12.16
N ALA A 290 -33.74 6.63 12.78
CA ALA A 290 -34.84 7.58 12.98
C ALA A 290 -35.42 8.11 11.66
N ALA A 291 -34.58 8.33 10.65
CA ALA A 291 -35.03 8.77 9.32
C ALA A 291 -35.81 7.69 8.57
N LEU A 292 -35.38 6.43 8.67
CA LEU A 292 -36.09 5.29 8.09
C LEU A 292 -37.40 5.01 8.84
N GLU A 293 -37.41 5.16 10.17
CA GLU A 293 -38.62 5.03 11.00
C GLU A 293 -39.64 6.14 10.66
N ALA A 294 -39.18 7.37 10.45
CA ALA A 294 -40.02 8.47 9.99
C ALA A 294 -40.63 8.20 8.61
N PHE A 295 -39.84 7.64 7.69
CA PHE A 295 -40.35 7.22 6.38
C PHE A 295 -41.41 6.12 6.51
N VAL A 296 -41.20 5.09 7.34
CA VAL A 296 -42.18 4.02 7.56
C VAL A 296 -43.44 4.55 8.25
N ALA A 297 -43.33 5.55 9.12
CA ALA A 297 -44.50 6.18 9.75
C ALA A 297 -45.36 6.95 8.73
N GLN A 298 -44.73 7.57 7.72
CA GLN A 298 -45.41 8.28 6.64
C GLN A 298 -45.94 7.33 5.56
N HIS A 299 -45.21 6.25 5.29
CA HIS A 299 -45.50 5.23 4.26
C HIS A 299 -45.47 3.83 4.89
N PRO A 300 -46.56 3.38 5.55
CA PRO A 300 -46.55 2.13 6.33
C PRO A 300 -46.52 0.85 5.47
N ASP A 301 -47.03 0.93 4.24
CA ASP A 301 -47.22 -0.19 3.32
C ASP A 301 -46.57 0.06 1.96
N GLY A 302 -46.17 -1.03 1.28
CA GLY A 302 -45.59 -1.01 -0.05
C GLY A 302 -44.13 -1.47 -0.11
N PHE A 303 -43.58 -1.53 -1.32
CA PHE A 303 -42.25 -2.06 -1.59
C PHE A 303 -41.15 -1.32 -0.81
N TYR A 304 -41.15 0.02 -0.86
CA TYR A 304 -40.15 0.84 -0.16
C TYR A 304 -40.32 0.80 1.37
N ALA A 305 -41.55 0.69 1.88
CA ALA A 305 -41.81 0.49 3.31
C ALA A 305 -41.19 -0.82 3.83
N ASN A 306 -41.30 -1.90 3.05
CA ASN A 306 -40.68 -3.18 3.39
C ASN A 306 -39.15 -3.11 3.36
N LEU A 307 -38.56 -2.41 2.38
CA LEU A 307 -37.12 -2.19 2.34
C LEU A 307 -36.61 -1.33 3.50
N ALA A 308 -37.36 -0.29 3.89
CA ALA A 308 -37.04 0.55 5.03
C ALA A 308 -37.06 -0.25 6.34
N LYS A 309 -38.07 -1.11 6.55
CA LYS A 309 -38.15 -2.01 7.72
C LYS A 309 -36.94 -2.96 7.79
N LEU A 310 -36.57 -3.58 6.66
CA LEU A 310 -35.37 -4.43 6.58
C LEU A 310 -34.07 -3.66 6.90
N GLN A 311 -33.96 -2.42 6.43
CA GLN A 311 -32.80 -1.59 6.69
C GLN A 311 -32.74 -1.15 8.16
N ILE A 312 -33.89 -0.85 8.77
CA ILE A 312 -33.99 -0.59 10.21
C ILE A 312 -33.47 -1.81 10.97
N ASP A 313 -34.00 -3.01 10.71
CA ASP A 313 -33.61 -4.26 11.39
C ASP A 313 -32.10 -4.52 11.29
N LYS A 314 -31.51 -4.29 10.12
CA LYS A 314 -30.05 -4.37 9.93
C LYS A 314 -29.29 -3.40 10.84
N ILE A 315 -29.70 -2.13 10.89
CA ILE A 315 -29.08 -1.13 11.76
C ILE A 315 -29.25 -1.52 13.23
N GLN A 316 -30.41 -2.07 13.64
CA GLN A 316 -30.61 -2.54 15.02
C GLN A 316 -29.66 -3.70 15.35
N ALA A 317 -29.50 -4.66 14.44
CA ALA A 317 -28.61 -5.80 14.63
C ALA A 317 -27.14 -5.37 14.73
N GLU A 318 -26.70 -4.43 13.90
CA GLU A 318 -25.35 -3.85 13.95
C GLU A 318 -25.12 -3.09 15.26
N GLN A 319 -26.10 -2.30 15.72
CA GLN A 319 -26.03 -1.60 17.00
C GLN A 319 -25.98 -2.56 18.19
N ALA A 320 -26.79 -3.63 18.17
CA ALA A 320 -26.79 -4.65 19.21
C ALA A 320 -25.45 -5.42 19.25
N HIS A 321 -24.89 -5.74 18.08
CA HIS A 321 -23.58 -6.39 18.00
C HIS A 321 -22.45 -5.48 18.52
N ALA A 322 -22.48 -4.20 18.17
CA ALA A 322 -21.52 -3.22 18.70
C ALA A 322 -21.65 -3.08 20.23
N ALA A 323 -22.87 -3.02 20.77
CA ALA A 323 -23.11 -2.97 22.21
C ALA A 323 -22.61 -4.25 22.92
N ALA A 324 -22.81 -5.43 22.31
CA ALA A 324 -22.32 -6.69 22.85
C ALA A 324 -20.78 -6.75 22.90
N ILE A 325 -20.09 -6.23 21.88
CA ILE A 325 -18.63 -6.13 21.87
C ILE A 325 -18.14 -5.22 23.01
N GLU A 326 -18.77 -4.05 23.20
CA GLU A 326 -18.36 -3.14 24.28
C GLU A 326 -18.63 -3.74 25.67
N LEU A 327 -19.76 -4.45 25.86
CA LEU A 327 -20.03 -5.18 27.09
C LEU A 327 -18.97 -6.27 27.34
N ALA A 328 -18.56 -7.00 26.29
CA ALA A 328 -17.52 -8.02 26.40
C ALA A 328 -16.16 -7.42 26.80
N LYS A 329 -15.78 -6.28 26.22
CA LYS A 329 -14.55 -5.55 26.62
C LYS A 329 -14.61 -5.08 28.06
N GLN A 330 -15.76 -4.58 28.52
CA GLN A 330 -15.94 -4.16 29.91
C GLN A 330 -15.82 -5.34 30.89
N ALA A 331 -16.44 -6.47 30.56
CA ALA A 331 -16.34 -7.69 31.36
C ALA A 331 -14.89 -8.23 31.42
N GLU A 332 -14.17 -8.18 30.30
CA GLU A 332 -12.74 -8.53 30.27
C GLU A 332 -11.89 -7.58 31.12
N ALA A 333 -12.09 -6.26 31.00
CA ALA A 333 -11.39 -5.28 31.81
C ALA A 333 -11.67 -5.44 33.31
N GLU A 334 -12.90 -5.79 33.70
CA GLU A 334 -13.25 -6.07 35.09
C GLU A 334 -12.57 -7.36 35.59
N ARG A 335 -12.57 -8.43 34.77
CA ARG A 335 -11.87 -9.67 35.09
C ARG A 335 -10.38 -9.43 35.30
N ASP A 336 -9.74 -8.65 34.43
CA ASP A 336 -8.32 -8.32 34.54
C ASP A 336 -8.04 -7.49 35.79
N ARG A 337 -8.91 -6.53 36.12
CA ARG A 337 -8.81 -5.74 37.36
C ARG A 337 -8.91 -6.63 38.59
N LEU A 338 -9.83 -7.57 38.62
CA LEU A 338 -9.98 -8.53 39.72
C LEU A 338 -8.78 -9.47 39.83
N ALA A 339 -8.21 -9.91 38.70
CA ALA A 339 -6.99 -10.72 38.68
C ALA A 339 -5.78 -9.96 39.26
N VAL A 340 -5.60 -8.68 38.90
CA VAL A 340 -4.55 -7.82 39.47
C VAL A 340 -4.74 -7.63 40.98
N LEU A 341 -5.98 -7.38 41.43
CA LEU A 341 -6.29 -7.28 42.85
C LEU A 341 -6.01 -8.58 43.61
N GLY A 342 -6.32 -9.74 43.01
CA GLY A 342 -5.98 -11.05 43.54
C GLY A 342 -4.47 -11.22 43.72
N ALA A 343 -3.70 -10.96 42.67
CA ALA A 343 -2.24 -11.04 42.69
C ALA A 343 -1.60 -10.08 43.73
N GLN A 344 -2.14 -8.86 43.89
CA GLN A 344 -1.69 -7.94 44.93
C GLN A 344 -1.96 -8.47 46.34
N LYS A 345 -3.14 -9.05 46.58
CA LYS A 345 -3.47 -9.66 47.88
C LYS A 345 -2.54 -10.83 48.20
N GLU A 346 -2.27 -11.69 47.23
CA GLU A 346 -1.33 -12.81 47.40
C GLU A 346 0.11 -12.32 47.67
N ALA A 347 0.57 -11.29 46.94
CA ALA A 347 1.87 -10.69 47.16
C ALA A 347 1.99 -10.08 48.57
N LEU A 348 0.95 -9.39 49.04
CA LEU A 348 0.90 -8.84 50.40
C LEU A 348 0.88 -9.94 51.46
N ALA A 349 0.13 -11.02 51.25
CA ALA A 349 0.10 -12.17 52.15
C ALA A 349 1.47 -12.86 52.24
N LYS A 350 2.15 -13.02 51.10
CA LYS A 350 3.50 -13.57 51.04
C LYS A 350 4.50 -12.67 51.76
N ALA A 351 4.48 -11.37 51.50
CA ALA A 351 5.35 -10.40 52.18
C ALA A 351 5.13 -10.41 53.72
N ALA A 352 3.88 -10.53 54.18
CA ALA A 352 3.57 -10.65 55.60
C ALA A 352 4.06 -11.98 56.21
N ALA A 353 3.99 -13.09 55.47
CA ALA A 353 4.52 -14.38 55.91
C ALA A 353 6.05 -14.36 56.00
N ASP A 354 6.72 -13.80 54.98
CA ASP A 354 8.18 -13.64 54.95
C ASP A 354 8.66 -12.74 56.09
N ALA A 355 7.94 -11.65 56.41
CA ALA A 355 8.24 -10.78 57.54
C ALA A 355 8.14 -11.52 58.89
N LYS A 356 7.09 -12.34 59.10
CA LYS A 356 6.95 -13.16 60.31
C LYS A 356 8.06 -14.21 60.42
N ALA A 357 8.44 -14.85 59.31
CA ALA A 357 9.53 -15.81 59.28
C ALA A 357 10.87 -15.14 59.63
N ALA A 358 11.13 -13.94 59.09
CA ALA A 358 12.32 -13.16 59.43
C ALA A 358 12.37 -12.78 60.92
N GLU A 359 11.24 -12.38 61.51
CA GLU A 359 11.14 -12.08 62.93
C GLU A 359 11.42 -13.33 63.81
N GLN A 360 10.88 -14.49 63.44
CA GLN A 360 11.18 -15.76 64.13
C GLN A 360 12.65 -16.14 64.05
N VAL A 361 13.31 -15.93 62.91
CA VAL A 361 14.74 -16.15 62.75
C VAL A 361 15.55 -15.21 63.65
N GLN A 362 15.16 -13.93 63.76
CA GLN A 362 15.81 -12.99 64.66
C GLN A 362 15.66 -13.39 66.13
N LEU A 363 14.45 -13.76 66.55
CA LEU A 363 14.19 -14.25 67.91
C LEU A 363 14.98 -15.53 68.22
N ALA A 364 15.06 -16.46 67.28
CA ALA A 364 15.86 -17.68 67.43
C ALA A 364 17.37 -17.37 67.54
N ALA A 365 17.87 -16.43 66.73
CA ALA A 365 19.26 -15.98 66.80
C ALA A 365 19.57 -15.29 68.13
N GLN A 366 18.63 -14.52 68.68
CA GLN A 366 18.77 -13.88 69.99
C GLN A 366 18.82 -14.91 71.12
N ARG A 367 17.91 -15.90 71.11
CA ARG A 367 17.93 -17.02 72.08
C ARG A 367 19.21 -17.85 71.98
N ALA A 368 19.71 -18.10 70.76
CA ALA A 368 20.97 -18.83 70.57
C ALA A 368 22.17 -18.05 71.14
N LYS A 369 22.19 -16.73 70.99
CA LYS A 369 23.20 -15.88 71.64
C LYS A 369 23.12 -15.94 73.16
N GLU A 370 21.93 -15.87 73.74
CA GLU A 370 21.72 -15.99 75.19
C GLU A 370 22.17 -17.36 75.71
N GLN A 371 21.82 -18.45 75.01
CA GLN A 371 22.27 -19.81 75.36
C GLN A 371 23.79 -19.95 75.29
N ALA A 372 24.42 -19.41 74.24
CA ALA A 372 25.88 -19.43 74.10
C ALA A 372 26.57 -18.65 75.23
N GLN A 373 26.00 -17.51 75.64
CA GLN A 373 26.50 -16.74 76.79
C GLN A 373 26.38 -17.53 78.10
N GLN A 374 25.26 -18.20 78.33
CA GLN A 374 25.07 -19.06 79.51
C GLN A 374 26.05 -20.24 79.52
N GLN A 375 26.26 -20.90 78.39
CA GLN A 375 27.24 -21.98 78.27
C GLN A 375 28.67 -21.49 78.51
N ALA A 376 29.03 -20.33 77.99
CA ALA A 376 30.34 -19.72 78.24
C ALA A 376 30.54 -19.39 79.73
N ALA A 377 29.52 -18.85 80.40
CA ALA A 377 29.56 -18.57 81.83
C ALA A 377 29.70 -19.86 82.67
N ALA A 378 28.96 -20.92 82.32
CA ALA A 378 29.05 -22.22 82.98
C ALA A 378 30.41 -22.91 82.75
N ALA A 379 30.97 -22.81 81.53
CA ALA A 379 32.30 -23.31 81.21
C ALA A 379 33.40 -22.56 81.97
N GLU A 380 33.24 -21.24 82.16
CA GLU A 380 34.18 -20.45 82.97
C GLU A 380 34.07 -20.81 84.46
N GLN A 381 32.87 -21.04 84.99
CA GLN A 381 32.69 -21.58 86.35
C GLN A 381 33.35 -22.95 86.50
N GLN A 382 33.15 -23.88 85.55
CA GLN A 382 33.85 -25.16 85.55
C GLN A 382 35.37 -25.02 85.48
N ARG A 383 35.91 -24.07 84.70
CA ARG A 383 37.36 -23.78 84.68
C ARG A 383 37.87 -23.28 86.01
N VAL A 384 37.11 -22.44 86.71
CA VAL A 384 37.46 -21.96 88.06
C VAL A 384 37.43 -23.13 89.07
N ASP A 385 36.45 -24.02 88.96
CA ASP A 385 36.34 -25.22 89.81
C ASP A 385 37.47 -26.23 89.54
N LEU A 386 37.83 -26.45 88.27
CA LEU A 386 38.96 -27.30 87.85
C LEU A 386 40.33 -26.70 88.19
N ALA A 387 40.46 -25.36 88.21
CA ALA A 387 41.67 -24.68 88.65
C ALA A 387 41.88 -24.73 90.17
N ALA A 388 40.82 -24.99 90.95
CA ALA A 388 40.91 -25.25 92.39
C ALA A 388 41.38 -26.69 92.72
N ALA A 389 41.50 -27.57 91.72
CA ALA A 389 41.86 -28.97 91.90
C ALA A 389 43.06 -29.39 91.03
N VAL A 390 44.29 -29.09 91.46
CA VAL A 390 45.51 -29.79 90.99
C VAL A 390 46.56 -29.92 92.12
N PRO A 391 47.24 -31.08 92.23
CA PRO A 391 48.71 -31.01 92.16
C PRO A 391 49.35 -31.93 91.10
N SER A 392 50.31 -31.31 90.39
CA SER A 392 51.59 -31.78 89.80
C SER A 392 51.73 -33.00 88.87
N THR A 393 52.36 -32.70 87.72
CA THR A 393 53.46 -33.37 86.96
C THR A 393 53.20 -34.23 85.69
N PRO A 394 54.14 -34.22 84.69
CA PRO A 394 53.94 -34.52 83.24
C PRO A 394 54.77 -35.77 82.77
N PRO A 395 55.11 -36.03 81.47
CA PRO A 395 54.57 -35.68 80.14
C PRO A 395 54.33 -36.95 79.23
N THR A 396 54.32 -36.77 77.89
CA THR A 396 54.62 -37.68 76.75
C THR A 396 53.49 -38.40 75.98
N GLY A 397 53.53 -38.31 74.64
CA GLY A 397 53.04 -39.34 73.72
C GLY A 397 52.18 -38.88 72.53
N THR A 398 52.77 -38.85 71.33
CA THR A 398 52.17 -38.60 70.00
C THR A 398 51.26 -39.72 69.48
N ALA A 399 50.13 -39.38 68.83
CA ALA A 399 49.70 -39.77 67.46
C ALA A 399 48.16 -39.81 67.24
N SER A 400 47.71 -39.07 66.20
CA SER A 400 46.51 -39.16 65.33
C SER A 400 45.11 -39.57 65.85
N PRO A 401 44.07 -38.86 65.38
CA PRO A 401 43.07 -39.57 64.54
C PRO A 401 42.57 -38.72 63.35
N VAL A 402 42.35 -39.34 62.19
CA VAL A 402 41.51 -38.77 61.13
C VAL A 402 40.57 -39.84 60.59
N GLY A 403 39.28 -39.53 60.62
CA GLY A 403 38.27 -40.16 59.79
C GLY A 403 37.01 -40.55 60.56
N THR A 404 35.98 -39.70 60.55
CA THR A 404 34.57 -40.07 60.25
C THR A 404 33.67 -38.81 60.25
N SER A 405 33.19 -38.46 59.06
CA SER A 405 31.87 -37.89 58.71
C SER A 405 31.27 -36.75 59.54
N VAL A 406 31.27 -35.54 58.97
CA VAL A 406 30.16 -34.57 59.10
C VAL A 406 29.68 -34.14 57.72
N ALA A 407 28.37 -34.29 57.54
CA ALA A 407 27.64 -34.01 56.33
C ALA A 407 27.53 -32.50 56.07
N SER A 408 27.74 -32.20 54.79
CA SER A 408 27.38 -31.04 53.98
C SER A 408 26.06 -30.34 54.30
N LEU A 409 26.10 -29.00 54.34
CA LEU A 409 25.06 -28.11 53.80
C LEU A 409 25.70 -26.81 53.26
N THR A 410 25.96 -26.79 51.96
CA THR A 410 26.16 -25.58 51.15
C THR A 410 25.38 -25.78 49.86
N PRO A 411 24.51 -24.85 49.43
CA PRO A 411 23.85 -24.96 48.14
C PRO A 411 24.83 -24.50 47.05
N ALA A 412 25.60 -25.45 46.50
CA ALA A 412 26.29 -25.23 45.24
C ALA A 412 25.30 -25.49 44.11
N THR A 413 24.87 -24.45 43.40
CA THR A 413 24.24 -24.62 42.08
C THR A 413 25.26 -25.29 41.19
N ALA A 414 25.04 -26.56 40.83
CA ALA A 414 25.99 -27.27 39.99
C ALA A 414 26.03 -26.59 38.60
N PRO A 415 27.19 -26.53 37.93
CA PRO A 415 27.30 -25.98 36.57
C PRO A 415 26.31 -26.64 35.58
N ALA A 416 25.94 -27.90 35.83
CA ALA A 416 24.95 -28.63 35.05
C ALA A 416 23.52 -28.05 35.17
N ASP A 417 23.15 -27.48 36.32
CA ASP A 417 21.83 -26.89 36.53
C ASP A 417 21.68 -25.55 35.81
N LEU A 418 22.77 -24.77 35.73
CA LEU A 418 22.82 -23.52 34.96
C LEU A 418 22.73 -23.79 33.45
N ASN A 419 23.51 -24.76 32.94
CA ASN A 419 23.47 -25.16 31.54
C ASN A 419 22.06 -25.61 31.12
N ARG A 420 21.43 -26.46 31.95
CA ARG A 420 20.07 -26.94 31.72
C ARG A 420 19.07 -25.80 31.69
N SER A 421 19.16 -24.88 32.65
CA SER A 421 18.28 -23.70 32.72
C SER A 421 18.39 -22.81 31.48
N VAL A 422 19.61 -22.57 30.99
CA VAL A 422 19.82 -21.79 29.76
C VAL A 422 19.29 -22.53 28.53
N GLN A 423 19.50 -23.84 28.41
CA GLN A 423 18.93 -24.64 27.32
C GLN A 423 17.40 -24.63 27.31
N THR A 424 16.75 -24.75 28.48
CA THR A 424 15.29 -24.69 28.62
C THR A 424 14.73 -23.34 28.17
N GLU A 425 15.36 -22.23 28.62
CA GLU A 425 14.94 -20.89 28.24
C GLU A 425 15.19 -20.60 26.76
N LEU A 426 16.29 -21.07 26.19
CA LEU A 426 16.55 -21.00 24.75
C LEU A 426 15.51 -21.78 23.94
N GLY A 427 15.01 -22.90 24.48
CA GLY A 427 13.89 -23.66 23.90
C GLY A 427 12.58 -22.87 23.93
N ARG A 428 12.28 -22.20 25.05
CA ARG A 428 11.09 -21.34 25.20
C ARG A 428 11.07 -20.21 24.17
N VAL A 429 12.20 -19.56 23.93
CA VAL A 429 12.31 -18.48 22.91
C VAL A 429 12.49 -19.02 21.48
N GLY A 430 12.41 -20.34 21.28
CA GLY A 430 12.44 -21.01 19.98
C GLY A 430 13.83 -21.13 19.34
N CYS A 431 14.91 -20.86 20.06
CA CYS A 431 16.27 -20.88 19.55
C CYS A 431 16.99 -22.22 19.75
N PHE A 432 16.46 -23.11 20.61
CA PHE A 432 17.01 -24.45 20.89
C PHE A 432 15.96 -25.53 20.63
N SER A 433 16.30 -26.55 19.84
CA SER A 433 15.39 -27.66 19.45
C SER A 433 15.75 -29.02 20.07
N GLY A 434 16.77 -29.08 20.93
CA GLY A 434 17.19 -30.29 21.63
C GLY A 434 16.57 -30.44 23.03
N GLN A 435 16.89 -31.54 23.72
CA GLN A 435 16.55 -31.69 25.14
C GLN A 435 17.53 -30.90 26.01
N ALA A 436 17.03 -30.27 27.07
CA ALA A 436 17.85 -29.57 28.07
C ALA A 436 18.54 -30.60 28.99
N ASP A 437 19.60 -31.19 28.47
CA ASP A 437 20.35 -32.27 29.12
C ASP A 437 21.35 -31.74 30.17
N GLY A 438 21.72 -30.46 30.10
CA GLY A 438 22.74 -29.82 30.93
C GLY A 438 24.15 -29.88 30.32
N ASN A 439 24.29 -30.43 29.10
CA ASN A 439 25.57 -30.52 28.39
C ASN A 439 25.75 -29.32 27.46
N TRP A 440 26.74 -28.47 27.76
CA TRP A 440 27.06 -27.31 26.93
C TRP A 440 27.92 -27.68 25.71
N ASN A 441 27.30 -28.21 24.66
CA ASN A 441 27.95 -28.66 23.43
C ASN A 441 27.75 -27.68 22.25
N ALA A 442 28.29 -28.02 21.07
CA ALA A 442 28.20 -27.20 19.87
C ALA A 442 26.76 -26.88 19.41
N SER A 443 25.75 -27.66 19.83
CA SER A 443 24.33 -27.37 19.58
C SER A 443 23.82 -26.24 20.47
N SER A 444 24.11 -26.30 21.77
CA SER A 444 23.77 -25.25 22.75
C SER A 444 24.46 -23.92 22.39
N GLN A 445 25.72 -23.98 21.98
CA GLN A 445 26.49 -22.84 21.48
C GLN A 445 25.86 -22.21 20.24
N ARG A 446 25.52 -23.00 19.21
CA ARG A 446 24.85 -22.48 18.00
C ARG A 446 23.51 -21.81 18.34
N SER A 447 22.77 -22.37 19.30
CA SER A 447 21.47 -21.86 19.72
C SER A 447 21.58 -20.50 20.43
N LEU A 448 22.58 -20.33 21.30
CA LEU A 448 22.89 -19.03 21.92
C LEU A 448 23.42 -18.03 20.88
N SER A 449 24.15 -18.47 19.86
CA SER A 449 24.59 -17.61 18.75
C SER A 449 23.42 -17.10 17.89
N GLN A 450 22.40 -17.93 17.65
CA GLN A 450 21.19 -17.52 16.95
C GLN A 450 20.39 -16.54 17.79
N PHE A 451 20.24 -16.81 19.09
CA PHE A 451 19.63 -15.88 20.03
C PHE A 451 20.33 -14.52 19.98
N ASN A 452 21.66 -14.47 20.07
CA ASN A 452 22.43 -13.22 19.94
C ASN A 452 22.13 -12.49 18.63
N ARG A 453 22.04 -13.20 17.52
CA ARG A 453 21.76 -12.64 16.20
C ARG A 453 20.36 -12.01 16.11
N TYR A 454 19.33 -12.67 16.63
CA TYR A 454 17.94 -12.23 16.52
C TYR A 454 17.49 -11.30 17.66
N ALA A 455 18.06 -11.44 18.86
CA ALA A 455 17.81 -10.57 20.01
C ALA A 455 18.71 -9.33 20.04
N GLY A 456 19.73 -9.25 19.17
CA GLY A 456 20.71 -8.16 19.13
C GLY A 456 21.65 -8.12 20.33
N THR A 457 21.89 -9.25 21.01
CA THR A 457 22.71 -9.35 22.22
C THR A 457 24.13 -9.83 21.91
N LYS A 458 25.07 -9.55 22.83
CA LYS A 458 26.49 -9.94 22.72
C LYS A 458 26.91 -10.79 23.92
N LEU A 459 26.32 -11.98 24.03
CA LEU A 459 26.61 -12.93 25.11
C LEU A 459 27.73 -13.88 24.67
N ASP A 460 28.62 -14.29 25.60
CA ASP A 460 29.64 -15.29 25.28
C ASP A 460 28.98 -16.64 24.99
N VAL A 461 29.22 -17.15 23.79
CA VAL A 461 28.59 -18.38 23.31
C VAL A 461 29.26 -19.62 23.90
N LYS A 462 30.52 -19.52 24.36
CA LYS A 462 31.31 -20.68 24.81
C LYS A 462 30.92 -21.18 26.19
N VAL A 463 30.28 -20.35 27.01
CA VAL A 463 29.93 -20.64 28.41
C VAL A 463 28.46 -20.30 28.65
N ALA A 464 27.73 -21.15 29.37
CA ALA A 464 26.42 -20.77 29.90
C ALA A 464 26.65 -19.87 31.12
N SER A 465 26.28 -18.60 31.04
CA SER A 465 26.38 -17.65 32.15
C SER A 465 24.99 -17.30 32.70
N THR A 466 24.97 -16.81 33.94
CA THR A 466 23.77 -16.22 34.56
C THR A 466 23.25 -15.04 33.74
N ASP A 467 24.15 -14.24 33.16
CA ASP A 467 23.79 -13.13 32.28
C ASP A 467 23.07 -13.59 31.01
N ALA A 468 23.47 -14.74 30.45
CA ALA A 468 22.77 -15.34 29.32
C ALA A 468 21.38 -15.83 29.71
N LEU A 469 21.22 -16.41 30.91
CA LEU A 469 19.93 -16.85 31.42
C LEU A 469 18.97 -15.67 31.61
N ASP A 470 19.43 -14.58 32.23
CA ASP A 470 18.60 -13.40 32.49
C ASP A 470 18.26 -12.64 31.20
N ALA A 471 19.20 -12.55 30.25
CA ALA A 471 18.94 -11.96 28.95
C ALA A 471 17.89 -12.74 28.15
N VAL A 472 17.89 -14.08 28.21
CA VAL A 472 16.87 -14.91 27.53
C VAL A 472 15.53 -14.82 28.27
N LYS A 473 15.51 -14.82 29.61
CA LYS A 473 14.30 -14.64 30.42
C LYS A 473 13.62 -13.29 30.22
N SER A 474 14.40 -12.24 29.96
CA SER A 474 13.87 -10.90 29.68
C SER A 474 13.03 -10.81 28.40
N ARG A 475 13.03 -11.84 27.55
CA ARG A 475 12.25 -11.89 26.31
C ARG A 475 10.94 -12.67 26.52
N PRO A 476 9.76 -12.02 26.45
CA PRO A 476 8.48 -12.66 26.71
C PRO A 476 7.95 -13.51 25.53
N SER A 477 8.44 -13.28 24.31
CA SER A 477 7.97 -13.95 23.08
C SER A 477 9.07 -14.76 22.38
N ARG A 478 8.67 -15.64 21.45
CA ARG A 478 9.61 -16.39 20.58
C ARG A 478 10.49 -15.41 19.79
N VAL A 479 11.80 -15.60 19.88
CA VAL A 479 12.83 -14.73 19.27
C VAL A 479 13.36 -15.35 17.98
N CYS A 480 13.58 -16.67 17.96
CA CYS A 480 14.09 -17.35 16.77
C CYS A 480 12.93 -17.92 15.92
N PRO A 481 12.95 -17.74 14.59
CA PRO A 481 11.96 -18.34 13.70
C PRO A 481 12.13 -19.87 13.64
N LEU A 482 11.02 -20.62 13.55
CA LEU A 482 11.04 -22.08 13.46
C LEU A 482 11.57 -22.49 12.07
N VAL A 483 12.82 -22.96 12.01
CA VAL A 483 13.43 -23.47 10.77
C VAL A 483 13.15 -24.97 10.67
N CYS A 484 12.23 -25.36 9.79
CA CYS A 484 11.94 -26.76 9.49
C CYS A 484 12.97 -27.35 8.51
N GLU A 485 13.22 -28.66 8.63
CA GLU A 485 14.10 -29.39 7.71
C GLU A 485 13.55 -29.39 6.26
N ARG A 486 14.42 -29.68 5.28
CA ARG A 486 14.02 -29.69 3.86
C ARG A 486 12.87 -30.68 3.62
N GLY A 487 11.80 -30.22 3.00
CA GLY A 487 10.56 -31.00 2.80
C GLY A 487 9.49 -30.82 3.88
N PHE A 488 9.67 -29.93 4.85
CA PHE A 488 8.69 -29.63 5.90
C PHE A 488 8.38 -28.14 6.01
N LYS A 489 7.12 -27.79 6.27
CA LYS A 489 6.63 -26.42 6.48
C LYS A 489 6.20 -26.25 7.93
N ALA A 490 6.43 -25.07 8.50
CA ALA A 490 5.94 -24.73 9.84
C ALA A 490 4.40 -24.60 9.83
N ASP A 491 3.72 -25.40 10.65
CA ASP A 491 2.29 -25.32 10.94
C ASP A 491 2.12 -25.15 12.46
N GLY A 492 1.87 -23.90 12.87
CA GLY A 492 1.94 -23.51 14.28
C GLY A 492 3.33 -23.77 14.87
N ASP A 493 3.40 -24.69 15.84
CA ASP A 493 4.64 -25.10 16.51
C ASP A 493 5.22 -26.44 16.02
N LYS A 494 4.69 -26.99 14.92
CA LYS A 494 5.12 -28.30 14.38
C LYS A 494 5.55 -28.18 12.93
N CYS A 495 6.60 -28.91 12.57
CA CYS A 495 7.00 -29.07 11.17
C CYS A 495 6.15 -30.17 10.53
N THR A 496 5.28 -29.83 9.58
CA THR A 496 4.45 -30.78 8.83
C THR A 496 5.05 -31.03 7.45
N LYS A 497 4.94 -32.27 6.95
CA LYS A 497 5.56 -32.66 5.67
C LYS A 497 4.85 -31.97 4.51
N ILE A 498 5.63 -31.36 3.61
CA ILE A 498 5.11 -30.70 2.42
C ILE A 498 4.71 -31.79 1.41
N VAL A 499 3.42 -31.89 1.13
CA VAL A 499 2.87 -32.76 0.09
C VAL A 499 2.56 -31.91 -1.13
N CYS A 500 3.33 -32.09 -2.20
CA CYS A 500 3.11 -31.40 -3.47
C CYS A 500 2.09 -32.15 -4.34
N ARG A 501 1.33 -31.41 -5.14
CA ARG A 501 0.44 -31.96 -6.19
C ARG A 501 1.25 -32.69 -7.28
N GLU A 502 0.63 -33.63 -8.00
CA GLU A 502 1.29 -34.39 -9.06
C GLU A 502 2.04 -33.49 -10.07
N GLY A 503 3.31 -33.81 -10.34
CA GLY A 503 4.20 -33.05 -11.22
C GLY A 503 4.94 -31.88 -10.56
N TYR A 504 4.85 -31.73 -9.23
CA TYR A 504 5.58 -30.72 -8.45
C TYR A 504 6.49 -31.39 -7.42
N VAL A 505 7.70 -30.84 -7.25
CA VAL A 505 8.72 -31.32 -6.30
C VAL A 505 9.13 -30.16 -5.41
N VAL A 506 9.43 -30.44 -4.14
CA VAL A 506 9.90 -29.45 -3.19
C VAL A 506 11.31 -28.99 -3.60
N ASN A 507 11.48 -27.69 -3.82
CA ASN A 507 12.77 -27.08 -4.12
C ASN A 507 13.59 -26.80 -2.83
N ASP A 508 14.80 -26.25 -3.00
CA ASP A 508 15.70 -25.98 -1.86
C ASP A 508 15.17 -24.92 -0.88
N ASP A 509 14.16 -24.13 -1.29
CA ASP A 509 13.47 -23.12 -0.49
C ASP A 509 12.19 -23.66 0.17
N ASN A 510 11.96 -24.99 0.17
CA ASN A 510 10.77 -25.63 0.71
C ASN A 510 9.46 -25.20 0.03
N GLU A 511 9.48 -24.87 -1.26
CA GLU A 511 8.31 -24.58 -2.08
C GLU A 511 8.07 -25.67 -3.14
N CYS A 512 6.81 -25.97 -3.42
CA CYS A 512 6.45 -26.94 -4.47
C CYS A 512 6.58 -26.31 -5.85
N GLU A 513 7.64 -26.65 -6.59
CA GLU A 513 7.85 -26.20 -7.96
C GLU A 513 7.57 -27.28 -9.00
N LYS A 514 7.08 -26.86 -10.17
CA LYS A 514 6.75 -27.77 -11.27
C LYS A 514 8.04 -28.35 -11.84
N GLN A 515 8.18 -29.67 -11.81
CA GLN A 515 9.33 -30.35 -12.39
C GLN A 515 9.35 -30.07 -13.90
N ARG A 516 10.31 -29.25 -14.36
CA ARG A 516 10.51 -29.02 -15.79
C ARG A 516 11.22 -30.26 -16.34
N ALA A 517 10.60 -30.91 -17.32
CA ALA A 517 11.21 -32.03 -18.05
C ALA A 517 12.59 -31.60 -18.56
N ALA A 518 13.62 -32.39 -18.24
CA ALA A 518 14.98 -32.15 -18.67
C ALA A 518 15.04 -32.10 -20.21
N LYS A 519 15.68 -31.05 -20.75
CA LYS A 519 16.03 -31.00 -22.18
C LYS A 519 16.96 -32.18 -22.49
N PRO A 520 16.70 -32.96 -23.56
CA PRO A 520 17.60 -34.05 -23.94
C PRO A 520 18.96 -33.50 -24.37
N ALA A 521 20.02 -34.14 -23.85
CA ALA A 521 21.41 -33.88 -24.21
C ALA A 521 21.64 -34.15 -25.71
N LYS A 522 22.41 -33.29 -26.37
CA LYS A 522 22.85 -33.48 -27.76
C LYS A 522 23.76 -34.72 -27.86
N PRO A 523 23.64 -35.55 -28.91
CA PRO A 523 24.48 -36.73 -29.06
C PRO A 523 25.92 -36.38 -29.45
N ALA A 524 26.86 -37.12 -28.87
CA ALA A 524 28.27 -37.12 -29.24
C ALA A 524 28.45 -37.64 -30.66
N THR A 525 29.15 -36.89 -31.51
CA THR A 525 29.66 -37.37 -32.80
C THR A 525 31.19 -37.40 -32.81
N ALA A 526 31.67 -38.62 -33.02
CA ALA A 526 32.95 -39.14 -33.46
C ALA A 526 34.14 -38.18 -33.74
N LYS A 527 35.26 -38.55 -33.10
CA LYS A 527 36.67 -38.58 -33.56
C LYS A 527 36.98 -37.97 -34.94
N ARG A 528 37.93 -37.04 -34.95
CA ARG A 528 39.05 -37.02 -35.91
C ARG A 528 40.34 -36.64 -35.19
N ASP A 529 41.33 -37.50 -35.37
CA ASP A 529 42.71 -37.39 -34.91
C ASP A 529 43.47 -36.25 -35.62
N ASP A 530 44.42 -35.70 -34.86
CA ASP A 530 45.77 -35.24 -35.21
C ASP A 530 46.07 -34.54 -36.54
N GLY A 531 46.83 -33.45 -36.45
CA GLY A 531 47.81 -33.12 -37.48
C GLY A 531 48.04 -31.64 -37.75
N ASP A 532 48.98 -31.06 -37.00
CA ASP A 532 50.06 -30.20 -37.51
C ASP A 532 49.78 -28.74 -37.96
N GLY A 533 50.77 -27.86 -37.69
CA GLY A 533 50.92 -26.58 -38.39
C GLY A 533 50.67 -25.28 -37.60
N ARG A 534 51.65 -24.85 -36.81
CA ARG A 534 51.96 -23.43 -36.46
C ARG A 534 52.18 -22.56 -37.74
N PRO A 535 52.43 -21.23 -37.69
CA PRO A 535 52.09 -20.15 -36.73
C PRO A 535 51.69 -18.78 -37.41
N ALA A 536 51.62 -17.72 -36.58
CA ALA A 536 51.97 -16.31 -36.85
C ALA A 536 50.86 -15.38 -37.41
N ARG A 537 50.44 -14.34 -36.64
CA ARG A 537 50.81 -12.89 -36.74
C ARG A 537 50.35 -12.26 -38.07
N GLN A 538 49.78 -11.06 -38.19
CA GLN A 538 49.83 -9.78 -37.47
C GLN A 538 48.74 -8.90 -38.14
N ARG A 539 47.89 -8.18 -37.41
CA ARG A 539 48.00 -6.73 -37.11
C ARG A 539 48.41 -5.83 -38.29
N ARG A 540 47.48 -4.97 -38.77
CA ARG A 540 47.58 -3.53 -39.17
C ARG A 540 46.53 -3.25 -40.26
N GLN A 541 45.58 -2.32 -40.13
CA GLN A 541 45.59 -0.84 -40.01
C GLN A 541 44.84 -0.25 -41.21
N ALA A 542 43.84 0.56 -40.88
CA ALA A 542 43.43 1.87 -41.41
C ALA A 542 43.91 2.39 -42.79
N GLY A 543 42.95 3.09 -43.44
CA GLY A 543 43.09 4.08 -44.52
C GLY A 543 42.20 3.71 -45.71
N GLY A 544 41.34 4.54 -46.31
CA GLY A 544 41.03 5.98 -46.20
C GLY A 544 40.51 6.48 -47.57
N ALA A 545 39.58 7.46 -47.56
CA ALA A 545 39.21 8.39 -48.67
C ALA A 545 38.55 7.81 -49.95
N ALA A 546 37.74 8.52 -50.77
CA ALA A 546 36.96 9.76 -50.73
C ALA A 546 36.12 9.86 -52.05
N ALA A 547 35.25 10.90 -52.14
CA ALA A 547 34.49 11.43 -53.31
C ALA A 547 33.20 10.67 -53.71
N GLY A 548 32.08 11.28 -54.10
CA GLY A 548 31.66 12.67 -54.35
C GLY A 548 30.58 12.72 -55.46
N ALA A 549 29.46 13.43 -55.26
CA ALA A 549 28.45 13.96 -56.23
C ALA A 549 27.07 14.06 -55.52
N ALA A 550 26.35 15.18 -55.35
CA ALA A 550 25.89 16.29 -56.20
C ALA A 550 24.38 16.17 -56.55
N GLY A 551 23.60 17.24 -56.24
CA GLY A 551 22.22 17.52 -56.66
C GLY A 551 21.19 17.55 -55.51
N GLY A 552 20.47 18.61 -55.14
CA GLY A 552 20.40 20.00 -55.61
C GLY A 552 19.00 20.42 -56.11
N TYR A 553 18.05 20.78 -55.23
CA TYR A 553 16.88 21.70 -55.46
C TYR A 553 16.46 22.22 -54.05
N GLY A 554 16.54 23.50 -53.66
CA GLY A 554 15.70 24.64 -54.07
C GLY A 554 14.51 24.82 -53.09
N ALA A 555 14.64 25.48 -51.93
CA ALA A 555 14.57 26.93 -51.66
C ALA A 555 13.16 27.55 -51.62
N ALA A 556 12.73 27.98 -50.42
CA ALA A 556 11.95 29.19 -50.12
C ALA A 556 12.11 29.46 -48.60
N ALA A 557 13.00 30.38 -48.20
CA ALA A 557 12.70 31.77 -47.79
C ALA A 557 11.68 31.83 -46.63
N GLY A 558 11.95 32.36 -45.45
CA GLY A 558 12.97 33.32 -45.02
C GLY A 558 12.26 34.46 -44.29
N ILE A 559 12.39 34.53 -42.96
CA ILE A 559 12.33 35.78 -42.22
C ILE A 559 13.31 35.66 -41.05
N ALA A 560 14.24 36.61 -40.99
CA ALA A 560 15.34 36.69 -40.04
C ALA A 560 15.22 37.98 -39.22
N ALA A 561 16.00 37.98 -38.13
CA ALA A 561 16.31 39.06 -37.18
C ALA A 561 15.23 39.34 -36.12
N ALA A 562 15.55 39.48 -34.83
CA ALA A 562 16.74 40.13 -34.28
C ALA A 562 17.34 39.43 -33.04
N ALA A 563 18.62 39.73 -32.84
CA ALA A 563 19.50 39.19 -31.81
C ALA A 563 19.42 39.95 -30.47
N GLY A 564 19.71 39.23 -29.39
CA GLY A 564 20.67 39.66 -28.37
C GLY A 564 20.18 40.49 -27.17
N ALA A 565 20.05 39.84 -26.00
CA ALA A 565 20.49 40.29 -24.67
C ALA A 565 20.04 39.21 -23.65
N GLY A 566 20.94 38.47 -22.98
CA GLY A 566 21.57 38.93 -21.75
C GLY A 566 21.11 38.03 -20.58
N ARG A 567 21.97 37.13 -20.12
CA ARG A 567 21.79 36.34 -18.88
C ARG A 567 21.55 37.29 -17.70
N ALA A 568 20.52 37.03 -16.89
CA ALA A 568 20.45 37.52 -15.51
C ALA A 568 19.62 36.56 -14.64
N ALA A 569 20.28 36.02 -13.61
CA ALA A 569 19.67 35.30 -12.51
C ALA A 569 18.94 36.28 -11.57
N GLY A 570 17.77 35.91 -11.07
CA GLY A 570 17.04 36.65 -10.05
C GLY A 570 15.82 35.86 -9.57
N GLY A 571 15.83 35.44 -8.29
CA GLY A 571 14.83 34.56 -7.68
C GLY A 571 13.42 35.15 -7.67
N GLY A 572 12.44 34.34 -8.09
CA GLY A 572 11.03 34.72 -8.27
C GLY A 572 10.22 34.76 -6.98
N GLN A 573 10.63 35.53 -5.98
CA GLN A 573 9.80 35.78 -4.80
C GLN A 573 8.76 36.88 -5.10
N VAL A 574 7.50 36.63 -4.74
CA VAL A 574 6.35 37.53 -4.94
C VAL A 574 5.80 37.94 -3.57
N PHE A 575 5.66 39.25 -3.35
CA PHE A 575 5.06 39.84 -2.17
C PHE A 575 3.58 40.14 -2.43
N CYS A 576 2.69 39.69 -1.55
CA CYS A 576 1.25 39.95 -1.64
C CYS A 576 0.76 40.65 -0.36
N ASN A 577 0.02 41.73 -0.51
CA ASN A 577 -0.72 42.40 0.57
C ASN A 577 -2.19 42.61 0.15
N SER A 578 -2.96 43.28 0.99
CA SER A 578 -4.38 43.59 0.74
C SER A 578 -4.66 44.41 -0.53
N ALA A 579 -3.64 45.01 -1.15
CA ALA A 579 -3.74 45.77 -2.40
C ALA A 579 -3.29 45.00 -3.65
N GLY A 580 -2.76 43.77 -3.52
CA GLY A 580 -2.36 42.92 -4.63
C GLY A 580 -0.98 42.27 -4.48
N CYS A 581 -0.55 41.51 -5.49
CA CYS A 581 0.71 40.78 -5.53
C CYS A 581 1.71 41.39 -6.52
N ARG A 582 2.96 41.61 -6.10
CA ARG A 582 4.05 42.13 -6.95
C ARG A 582 5.39 41.41 -6.69
N PRO A 583 6.32 41.35 -7.65
CA PRO A 583 7.65 40.79 -7.41
C PRO A 583 8.43 41.62 -6.36
N VAL A 584 9.26 40.94 -5.59
CA VAL A 584 10.13 41.57 -4.57
C VAL A 584 11.18 42.46 -5.24
N SER A 585 11.42 43.63 -4.66
CA SER A 585 12.32 44.65 -5.21
C SER A 585 13.76 44.14 -5.23
N ARG A 586 14.54 44.57 -6.23
CA ARG A 586 15.96 44.19 -6.34
C ARG A 586 16.73 44.61 -5.08
N GLY A 587 17.33 43.65 -4.38
CA GLY A 587 18.06 43.88 -3.11
C GLY A 587 17.23 43.58 -1.85
N CYS A 588 15.96 43.21 -2.00
CA CYS A 588 15.08 42.87 -0.89
C CYS A 588 14.77 41.36 -0.88
N HIS A 589 14.40 40.84 0.28
CA HIS A 589 13.94 39.46 0.46
C HIS A 589 12.72 39.43 1.39
N LEU A 590 11.91 38.37 1.29
CA LEU A 590 10.75 38.19 2.17
C LEU A 590 11.15 37.55 3.49
N GLU A 591 10.81 38.20 4.60
CA GLU A 591 10.93 37.66 5.95
C GLU A 591 9.54 37.27 6.46
N TYR A 592 9.36 35.99 6.79
CA TYR A 592 8.11 35.46 7.35
C TYR A 592 8.03 35.82 8.84
N ARG A 593 7.04 36.62 9.24
CA ARG A 593 6.89 37.08 10.64
C ARG A 593 5.77 36.40 11.43
N GLY A 594 5.12 35.38 10.84
CA GLY A 594 4.13 34.56 11.53
C GLY A 594 2.75 35.20 11.60
N GLY A 595 1.72 34.44 11.22
CA GLY A 595 0.32 34.84 11.23
C GLY A 595 -0.48 34.03 10.21
N GLY A 596 -1.08 32.92 10.66
CA GLY A 596 -1.91 32.06 9.82
C GLY A 596 -3.34 32.59 9.72
N GLY A 597 -3.74 33.02 8.52
CA GLY A 597 -5.13 33.34 8.19
C GLY A 597 -5.24 34.25 6.95
N PRO A 598 -6.25 34.05 6.09
CA PRO A 598 -6.44 34.87 4.89
C PRO A 598 -6.86 36.28 5.32
N GLY A 599 -5.92 37.23 5.28
CA GLY A 599 -6.19 38.65 5.53
C GLY A 599 -5.18 39.40 6.39
N ASN A 600 -4.18 38.73 6.99
CA ASN A 600 -3.12 39.40 7.74
C ASN A 600 -1.79 39.33 6.99
N ASP A 601 -1.10 40.47 6.87
CA ASP A 601 0.20 40.64 6.21
C ASP A 601 1.28 39.75 6.85
N ALA A 602 1.34 38.48 6.45
CA ALA A 602 2.19 37.47 7.07
C ALA A 602 3.68 37.55 6.65
N ASN A 603 3.98 38.33 5.61
CA ASN A 603 5.32 38.49 5.06
C ASN A 603 5.71 39.97 5.12
N ALA A 604 6.95 40.29 5.49
CA ALA A 604 7.50 41.64 5.37
C ALA A 604 8.62 41.63 4.33
N GLU A 605 8.59 42.57 3.38
CA GLU A 605 9.72 42.79 2.47
C GLU A 605 10.83 43.54 3.23
N VAL A 606 11.98 42.89 3.43
CA VAL A 606 13.15 43.49 4.11
C VAL A 606 14.23 43.75 3.07
N CYS A 607 14.54 45.03 2.89
CA CYS A 607 15.62 45.52 2.03
C CYS A 607 16.85 45.83 2.89
N ARG A 608 18.03 45.36 2.50
CA ARG A 608 19.31 45.71 3.14
C ARG A 608 20.05 46.79 2.36
#